data_AF-A0A497V1D6-F1
#
_entry.id   AF-A0A497V1D6-F1
#
_cell.length_a   1.000
_cell.length_b   1.000
_cell.length_c   1.000
_cell.angle_alpha   90.00
_cell.angle_beta   90.00
_cell.angle_gamma   90.00
#
_symmetry.space_group_name_H-M   'P 1'
#
loop_
_entity.id
_entity.type
_entity.pdbx_description
1 polymer ?
#
loop_
_entity_poly.entity_id
_entity_poly.type
_entity_poly.pdbx_seq_one_letter_code
_entity_poly.pdbx_strand_id
1 'polypeptide(L)'
;MLQSCSVNSEIVYHKDAASTSFMDIDIREFMSEMMAMTPDSLKQKEFGEMDKLPTTWTSMYDFSKKEGKLKTENPDSIRIMKKIFMKSTKENNKLAGFSFKMEHFSPEDYLVLKSFTKTEKVPLDQNIYNNWDGKTLTIDTENFNLKSIEESIRSKTSKEESEKIAGMMVMFFKKIGTTLKFENPIQSISGKHDWIKQIDDHSIKIDYDLKAIYEKDTQLKNADKKIIIVTK
;
A
#
# COMPACT_ATOMS: atom_id res chain seq x y z
N MET A 1 6.17 1.09 23.88
CA MET A 1 6.37 1.66 22.53
C MET A 1 5.23 1.10 21.69
N LEU A 2 4.23 1.92 21.33
CA LEU A 2 2.94 1.49 20.73
C LEU A 2 3.06 1.25 19.21
N GLN A 3 3.96 0.35 18.78
CA GLN A 3 4.12 -0.03 17.38
C GLN A 3 3.20 -1.18 17.01
N SER A 4 2.13 -0.91 16.26
CA SER A 4 0.98 -1.82 16.17
C SER A 4 0.51 -2.19 14.76
N CYS A 5 1.10 -1.60 13.71
CA CYS A 5 0.77 -1.87 12.31
C CYS A 5 1.97 -2.39 11.51
N SER A 6 1.80 -3.47 10.76
CA SER A 6 2.80 -3.97 9.81
C SER A 6 2.24 -3.97 8.40
N VAL A 7 2.99 -3.40 7.45
CA VAL A 7 2.62 -3.38 6.03
C VAL A 7 3.61 -4.24 5.26
N ASN A 8 3.12 -5.26 4.59
CA ASN A 8 3.92 -6.07 3.68
C ASN A 8 3.35 -5.95 2.27
N SER A 9 4.15 -5.42 1.37
CA SER A 9 3.81 -5.29 -0.03
C SER A 9 4.61 -6.28 -0.88
N GLU A 10 4.01 -6.75 -1.95
CA GLU A 10 4.65 -7.51 -3.01
C GLU A 10 4.25 -6.93 -4.37
N ILE A 11 5.21 -6.73 -5.26
CA ILE A 11 4.97 -6.30 -6.64
C ILE A 11 5.66 -7.29 -7.55
N VAL A 12 4.89 -7.98 -8.38
CA VAL A 12 5.37 -8.91 -9.40
C VAL A 12 5.38 -8.20 -10.73
N TYR A 13 6.53 -8.15 -11.38
CA TYR A 13 6.74 -7.57 -12.71
C TYR A 13 6.72 -8.67 -13.77
N HIS A 14 5.81 -8.53 -14.73
CA HIS A 14 5.53 -9.49 -15.79
C HIS A 14 6.25 -9.15 -17.09
N LYS A 15 6.53 -10.15 -17.93
CA LYS A 15 7.27 -9.97 -19.20
C LYS A 15 6.58 -9.04 -20.20
N ASP A 16 5.27 -8.88 -20.11
CA ASP A 16 4.45 -8.04 -20.99
C ASP A 16 4.35 -6.58 -20.52
N ALA A 17 5.32 -6.13 -19.70
CA ALA A 17 5.35 -4.82 -19.06
C ALA A 17 4.20 -4.58 -18.05
N ALA A 18 3.36 -5.57 -17.77
CA ALA A 18 2.39 -5.47 -16.71
C ALA A 18 3.01 -5.72 -15.33
N SER A 19 2.28 -5.39 -14.27
CA SER A 19 2.61 -5.77 -12.91
C SER A 19 1.39 -6.11 -12.08
N THR A 20 1.55 -7.03 -11.14
CA THR A 20 0.54 -7.37 -10.14
C THR A 20 1.06 -6.93 -8.79
N SER A 21 0.27 -6.18 -8.03
CA SER A 21 0.65 -5.77 -6.68
C SER A 21 -0.27 -6.36 -5.63
N PHE A 22 0.29 -6.61 -4.46
CA PHE A 22 -0.41 -7.11 -3.30
C PHE A 22 0.11 -6.36 -2.07
N MET A 23 -0.78 -6.00 -1.16
CA MET A 23 -0.42 -5.32 0.07
C MET A 23 -1.29 -5.86 1.21
N ASP A 24 -0.64 -6.36 2.25
CA ASP A 24 -1.27 -6.72 3.51
C ASP A 24 -0.96 -5.68 4.57
N ILE A 25 -1.98 -5.26 5.29
CA ILE A 25 -1.91 -4.37 6.45
C ILE A 25 -2.45 -5.13 7.65
N ASP A 26 -1.56 -5.45 8.60
CA ASP A 26 -1.93 -5.98 9.91
C ASP A 26 -2.18 -4.82 10.86
N ILE A 27 -3.37 -4.78 11.47
CA ILE A 27 -3.79 -3.73 12.41
C ILE A 27 -4.32 -4.30 13.73
N ARG A 28 -4.03 -5.57 14.05
CA ARG A 28 -4.61 -6.26 15.22
C ARG A 28 -4.37 -5.53 16.52
N GLU A 29 -3.11 -5.17 16.78
CA GLU A 29 -2.70 -4.47 18.00
C GLU A 29 -3.37 -3.09 18.05
N PHE A 30 -3.39 -2.37 16.92
CA PHE A 30 -4.00 -1.05 16.83
C PHE A 30 -5.51 -1.07 17.12
N MET A 31 -6.23 -2.00 16.48
CA MET A 31 -7.67 -2.13 16.68
C MET A 31 -7.99 -2.51 18.13
N SER A 32 -7.17 -3.36 18.75
CA SER A 32 -7.33 -3.72 20.15
C SER A 32 -7.18 -2.51 21.08
N GLU A 33 -6.16 -1.69 20.86
CA GLU A 33 -5.90 -0.48 21.65
C GLU A 33 -6.99 0.58 21.44
N MET A 34 -7.35 0.85 20.18
CA MET A 34 -8.44 1.78 19.85
C MET A 34 -9.75 1.35 20.53
N MET A 35 -10.14 0.08 20.41
CA MET A 35 -11.35 -0.43 21.05
C MET A 35 -11.29 -0.35 22.59
N ALA A 36 -10.12 -0.48 23.20
CA ALA A 36 -9.97 -0.32 24.65
C ALA A 36 -10.13 1.14 25.10
N MET A 37 -9.72 2.10 24.25
CA MET A 37 -9.80 3.53 24.53
C MET A 37 -11.13 4.16 24.11
N THR A 38 -11.88 3.56 23.19
CA THR A 38 -13.20 4.05 22.77
C THR A 38 -14.26 3.69 23.82
N PRO A 39 -15.04 4.66 24.33
CA PRO A 39 -16.18 4.40 25.20
C PRO A 39 -17.19 3.45 24.56
N ASP A 40 -17.79 2.53 25.33
CA ASP A 40 -18.73 1.52 24.81
C ASP A 40 -19.90 2.14 24.03
N SER A 41 -20.37 3.33 24.44
CA SER A 41 -21.44 4.08 23.77
C SER A 41 -21.10 4.55 22.35
N LEU A 42 -19.81 4.60 21.98
CA LEU A 42 -19.34 5.07 20.68
C LEU A 42 -18.84 3.94 19.77
N LYS A 43 -18.55 2.75 20.31
CA LYS A 43 -17.95 1.64 19.55
C LYS A 43 -18.74 1.24 18.30
N GLN A 44 -20.06 1.13 18.40
CA GLN A 44 -20.90 0.74 17.26
C GLN A 44 -20.82 1.76 16.12
N LYS A 45 -20.77 3.06 16.47
CA LYS A 45 -20.70 4.16 15.50
C LYS A 45 -19.34 4.22 14.80
N GLU A 46 -18.26 4.06 15.56
CA GLU A 46 -16.89 4.17 15.04
C GLU A 46 -16.45 2.93 14.24
N PHE A 47 -16.89 1.73 14.64
CA PHE A 47 -16.40 0.47 14.06
C PHE A 47 -17.44 -0.29 13.22
N GLY A 48 -18.71 0.10 13.22
CA GLY A 48 -19.78 -0.65 12.53
C GLY A 48 -19.63 -0.73 11.00
N GLU A 49 -18.99 0.26 10.37
CA GLU A 49 -18.71 0.21 8.92
C GLU A 49 -17.65 -0.85 8.56
N MET A 50 -16.82 -1.28 9.52
CA MET A 50 -15.81 -2.31 9.29
C MET A 50 -16.45 -3.69 9.06
N ASP A 51 -17.66 -3.91 9.57
CA ASP A 51 -18.38 -5.18 9.37
C ASP A 51 -18.86 -5.38 7.94
N LYS A 52 -19.01 -4.30 7.17
CA LYS A 52 -19.40 -4.34 5.76
C LYS A 52 -18.25 -4.77 4.84
N LEU A 53 -17.01 -4.73 5.34
CA LEU A 53 -15.84 -5.01 4.53
C LEU A 53 -15.83 -6.50 4.12
N PRO A 54 -15.53 -6.80 2.85
CA PRO A 54 -15.63 -8.16 2.34
C PRO A 54 -14.58 -9.06 2.98
N THR A 55 -14.92 -10.31 3.30
CA THR A 55 -13.97 -11.32 3.81
C THR A 55 -13.38 -12.21 2.72
N THR A 56 -13.90 -12.09 1.50
CA THR A 56 -13.39 -12.71 0.28
C THR A 56 -12.89 -11.63 -0.68
N TRP A 57 -11.99 -11.99 -1.59
CA TRP A 57 -11.54 -11.06 -2.62
C TRP A 57 -12.71 -10.49 -3.40
N THR A 58 -12.90 -9.19 -3.30
CA THR A 58 -13.99 -8.46 -3.96
C THR A 58 -13.41 -7.23 -4.64
N SER A 59 -13.77 -7.02 -5.91
CA SER A 59 -13.29 -5.84 -6.64
C SER A 59 -13.88 -4.56 -6.02
N MET A 60 -13.19 -3.43 -6.14
CA MET A 60 -13.76 -2.13 -5.73
C MET A 60 -15.07 -1.86 -6.46
N TYR A 61 -15.18 -2.27 -7.73
CA TYR A 61 -16.40 -2.12 -8.51
C TYR A 61 -17.57 -2.90 -7.89
N ASP A 62 -17.41 -4.19 -7.62
CA ASP A 62 -18.46 -5.04 -7.08
C ASP A 62 -18.85 -4.61 -5.67
N PHE A 63 -17.87 -4.23 -4.85
CA PHE A 63 -18.11 -3.69 -3.52
C PHE A 63 -18.91 -2.39 -3.57
N SER A 64 -18.48 -1.41 -4.36
CA SER A 64 -19.21 -0.14 -4.52
C SER A 64 -20.61 -0.34 -5.08
N LYS A 65 -20.80 -1.28 -6.02
CA LYS A 65 -22.12 -1.61 -6.56
C LYS A 65 -23.04 -2.23 -5.51
N LYS A 66 -22.54 -3.19 -4.73
CA LYS A 66 -23.28 -3.84 -3.63
C LYS A 66 -23.70 -2.84 -2.56
N GLU A 67 -22.83 -1.90 -2.22
CA GLU A 67 -23.09 -0.87 -1.22
C GLU A 67 -23.95 0.30 -1.74
N GLY A 68 -24.32 0.32 -3.03
CA GLY A 68 -25.03 1.45 -3.64
C GLY A 68 -24.19 2.74 -3.70
N LYS A 69 -22.86 2.62 -3.67
CA LYS A 69 -21.89 3.72 -3.59
C LYS A 69 -21.05 3.88 -4.87
N LEU A 70 -21.47 3.28 -6.00
CA LEU A 70 -20.78 3.48 -7.28
C LEU A 70 -21.07 4.90 -7.81
N LYS A 71 -20.05 5.76 -7.83
CA LYS A 71 -20.18 7.20 -8.14
C LYS A 71 -19.77 7.58 -9.57
N THR A 72 -19.38 6.63 -10.40
CA THR A 72 -18.81 6.91 -11.72
C THR A 72 -19.38 6.02 -12.79
N GLU A 73 -19.63 6.61 -13.96
CA GLU A 73 -19.98 5.93 -15.21
C GLU A 73 -18.81 5.89 -16.19
N ASN A 74 -17.66 6.47 -15.81
CA ASN A 74 -16.48 6.52 -16.68
C ASN A 74 -15.94 5.09 -16.91
N PRO A 75 -15.81 4.64 -18.16
CA PRO A 75 -15.42 3.26 -18.48
C PRO A 75 -13.99 2.92 -18.02
N ASP A 76 -13.07 3.88 -18.06
CA ASP A 76 -11.70 3.70 -17.59
C ASP A 76 -11.64 3.56 -16.06
N SER A 77 -12.36 4.42 -15.33
CA SER A 77 -12.48 4.29 -13.88
C SER A 77 -13.08 2.94 -13.48
N ILE A 78 -14.15 2.52 -14.17
CA ILE A 78 -14.79 1.22 -13.94
C ILE A 78 -13.82 0.06 -14.22
N ARG A 79 -13.05 0.15 -15.31
CA ARG A 79 -12.02 -0.85 -15.64
C ARG A 79 -10.97 -0.96 -14.52
N ILE A 80 -10.45 0.15 -14.01
CA ILE A 80 -9.49 0.16 -12.90
C ILE A 80 -10.13 -0.40 -11.61
N MET A 81 -11.34 0.02 -11.27
CA MET A 81 -12.05 -0.48 -10.08
C MET A 81 -12.28 -2.01 -10.11
N LYS A 82 -12.43 -2.59 -11.31
CA LYS A 82 -12.56 -4.05 -11.47
C LYS A 82 -11.24 -4.80 -11.26
N LYS A 83 -10.09 -4.14 -11.44
CA LYS A 83 -8.75 -4.72 -11.28
C LYS A 83 -8.16 -4.52 -9.88
N ILE A 84 -8.76 -3.65 -9.06
CA ILE A 84 -8.39 -3.45 -7.66
C ILE A 84 -9.34 -4.25 -6.78
N PHE A 85 -8.78 -5.16 -5.98
CA PHE A 85 -9.50 -6.01 -5.06
C PHE A 85 -9.13 -5.69 -3.62
N MET A 86 -10.10 -5.88 -2.73
CA MET A 86 -9.88 -5.81 -1.29
C MET A 86 -10.44 -7.03 -0.58
N LYS A 87 -9.86 -7.32 0.58
CA LYS A 87 -10.28 -8.37 1.49
C LYS A 87 -9.95 -7.92 2.91
N SER A 88 -10.86 -8.12 3.84
CA SER A 88 -10.62 -7.96 5.27
C SER A 88 -10.28 -9.31 5.89
N THR A 89 -9.38 -9.31 6.86
CA THR A 89 -9.06 -10.46 7.69
C THR A 89 -9.70 -10.23 9.05
N LYS A 90 -10.46 -11.22 9.54
CA LYS A 90 -11.05 -11.20 10.87
C LYS A 90 -10.47 -12.34 11.73
N GLU A 91 -10.12 -12.03 12.97
CA GLU A 91 -9.72 -13.00 13.99
C GLU A 91 -10.67 -12.86 15.19
N ASN A 92 -11.25 -13.96 15.68
CA ASN A 92 -12.23 -13.94 16.77
C ASN A 92 -13.39 -12.94 16.52
N ASN A 93 -13.90 -12.87 15.29
CA ASN A 93 -14.91 -11.92 14.81
C ASN A 93 -14.51 -10.43 14.90
N LYS A 94 -13.25 -10.11 15.18
CA LYS A 94 -12.72 -8.75 15.18
C LYS A 94 -11.85 -8.53 13.94
N LEU A 95 -11.88 -7.31 13.41
CA LEU A 95 -11.03 -6.93 12.31
C LEU A 95 -9.55 -7.01 12.73
N ALA A 96 -8.79 -7.79 11.98
CA ALA A 96 -7.37 -8.03 12.19
C ALA A 96 -6.49 -7.34 11.12
N GLY A 97 -7.02 -7.17 9.91
CA GLY A 97 -6.23 -6.61 8.82
C GLY A 97 -7.00 -6.40 7.53
N PHE A 98 -6.30 -5.82 6.57
CA PHE A 98 -6.76 -5.60 5.21
C PHE A 98 -5.73 -6.05 4.20
N SER A 99 -6.20 -6.68 3.14
CA SER A 99 -5.41 -7.00 1.97
C SER A 99 -5.95 -6.22 0.78
N PHE A 100 -5.05 -5.65 -0.02
CA PHE A 100 -5.32 -5.05 -1.31
C PHE A 100 -4.57 -5.81 -2.39
N LYS A 101 -5.17 -5.95 -3.56
CA LYS A 101 -4.54 -6.59 -4.72
C LYS A 101 -4.88 -5.79 -5.97
N MET A 102 -3.88 -5.52 -6.80
CA MET A 102 -4.04 -4.95 -8.13
C MET A 102 -3.62 -6.00 -9.15
N GLU A 103 -4.55 -6.48 -9.97
CA GLU A 103 -4.27 -7.56 -10.92
C GLU A 103 -3.81 -7.03 -12.28
N HIS A 104 -2.61 -7.44 -12.70
CA HIS A 104 -2.10 -7.31 -14.07
C HIS A 104 -2.23 -5.89 -14.66
N PHE A 105 -1.74 -4.87 -13.96
CA PHE A 105 -1.75 -3.48 -14.40
C PHE A 105 -0.70 -3.22 -15.48
N SER A 106 -1.18 -2.77 -16.64
CA SER A 106 -0.35 -2.24 -17.73
C SER A 106 0.16 -0.82 -17.42
N PRO A 107 1.18 -0.32 -18.15
CA PRO A 107 1.60 1.08 -18.04
C PRO A 107 0.44 2.08 -18.20
N GLU A 108 -0.50 1.81 -19.11
CA GLU A 108 -1.68 2.65 -19.35
C GLU A 108 -2.65 2.63 -18.16
N ASP A 109 -2.81 1.48 -17.50
CA ASP A 109 -3.65 1.39 -16.30
C ASP A 109 -3.13 2.29 -15.18
N TYR A 110 -1.80 2.43 -15.04
CA TYR A 110 -1.21 3.33 -14.05
C TYR A 110 -1.47 4.82 -14.35
N LEU A 111 -1.62 5.22 -15.62
CA LEU A 111 -2.01 6.58 -15.98
C LEU A 111 -3.45 6.88 -15.53
N VAL A 112 -4.35 5.92 -15.72
CA VAL A 112 -5.74 6.03 -15.26
C VAL A 112 -5.78 6.01 -13.73
N LEU A 113 -5.02 5.11 -13.09
CA LEU A 113 -4.94 5.00 -11.64
C LEU A 113 -4.51 6.31 -10.99
N LYS A 114 -3.46 6.99 -11.51
CA LYS A 114 -3.02 8.30 -11.01
C LYS A 114 -4.14 9.34 -11.00
N SER A 115 -5.08 9.25 -11.95
CA SER A 115 -6.24 10.15 -12.02
C SER A 115 -7.32 9.70 -11.02
N PHE A 116 -7.59 8.40 -10.94
CA PHE A 116 -8.53 7.81 -10.00
C PHE A 116 -8.16 8.10 -8.54
N THR A 117 -6.88 8.00 -8.17
CA THR A 117 -6.41 8.19 -6.79
C THR A 117 -6.39 9.66 -6.33
N LYS A 118 -6.61 10.61 -7.24
CA LYS A 118 -6.83 12.02 -6.87
C LYS A 118 -8.20 12.20 -6.20
N THR A 119 -9.20 11.44 -6.65
CA THR A 119 -10.57 11.51 -6.12
C THR A 119 -10.84 10.45 -5.08
N GLU A 120 -10.36 9.23 -5.30
CA GLU A 120 -10.57 8.08 -4.41
C GLU A 120 -9.28 7.77 -3.63
N LYS A 121 -9.33 7.88 -2.30
CA LYS A 121 -8.15 7.65 -1.45
C LYS A 121 -7.97 6.16 -1.16
N VAL A 122 -7.12 5.51 -1.95
CA VAL A 122 -6.73 4.10 -1.81
C VAL A 122 -5.33 4.03 -1.20
N PRO A 123 -5.09 3.21 -0.16
CA PRO A 123 -3.76 3.06 0.42
C PRO A 123 -2.92 2.21 -0.55
N LEU A 124 -1.98 2.84 -1.24
CA LEU A 124 -1.14 2.19 -2.23
C LEU A 124 0.33 2.38 -1.90
N ASP A 125 1.10 1.30 -2.05
CA ASP A 125 2.56 1.38 -2.09
C ASP A 125 2.99 2.24 -3.28
N GLN A 126 3.80 3.26 -3.05
CA GLN A 126 4.24 4.18 -4.10
C GLN A 126 5.14 3.50 -5.14
N ASN A 127 5.77 2.37 -4.80
CA ASN A 127 6.61 1.64 -5.76
C ASN A 127 5.85 1.06 -6.95
N ILE A 128 4.52 0.98 -6.89
CA ILE A 128 3.71 0.58 -8.06
C ILE A 128 3.85 1.57 -9.22
N TYR A 129 4.30 2.80 -8.97
CA TYR A 129 4.49 3.83 -9.99
C TYR A 129 5.91 3.88 -10.58
N ASN A 130 6.79 2.97 -10.17
CA ASN A 130 8.09 2.81 -10.82
C ASN A 130 7.90 2.35 -12.27
N ASN A 131 8.82 2.72 -13.15
CA ASN A 131 8.69 2.44 -14.57
C ASN A 131 9.20 1.04 -14.89
N TRP A 132 8.32 0.17 -15.38
CA TRP A 132 8.63 -1.19 -15.84
C TRP A 132 8.27 -1.33 -17.32
N ASP A 133 9.23 -1.75 -18.14
CA ASP A 133 9.05 -1.88 -19.60
C ASP A 133 8.99 -3.35 -20.09
N GLY A 134 8.89 -4.31 -19.17
CA GLY A 134 8.94 -5.75 -19.48
C GLY A 134 10.35 -6.36 -19.36
N LYS A 135 11.38 -5.53 -19.22
CA LYS A 135 12.77 -5.96 -19.03
C LYS A 135 13.53 -5.17 -17.97
N THR A 136 13.32 -3.86 -17.92
CA THR A 136 14.02 -2.90 -17.08
C THR A 136 13.04 -2.25 -16.11
N LEU A 137 13.33 -2.35 -14.82
CA LEU A 137 12.67 -1.57 -13.79
C LEU A 137 13.53 -0.36 -13.45
N THR A 138 12.98 0.83 -13.61
CA THR A 138 13.57 2.08 -13.11
C THR A 138 12.82 2.51 -11.86
N ILE A 139 13.51 2.38 -10.72
CA ILE A 139 13.02 2.84 -9.42
C ILE A 139 13.41 4.29 -9.21
N ASP A 140 12.43 5.12 -8.88
CA ASP A 140 12.64 6.45 -8.34
C ASP A 140 12.57 6.38 -6.81
N THR A 141 13.68 6.65 -6.12
CA THR A 141 13.71 6.51 -4.65
C THR A 141 12.92 7.61 -3.95
N GLU A 142 12.44 8.64 -4.66
CA GLU A 142 11.45 9.58 -4.12
C GLU A 142 10.12 8.87 -3.82
N ASN A 143 9.85 7.72 -4.45
CA ASN A 143 8.72 6.85 -4.12
C ASN A 143 8.90 6.10 -2.79
N PHE A 144 10.05 6.17 -2.12
CA PHE A 144 10.23 5.53 -0.81
C PHE A 144 9.62 6.37 0.32
N ASN A 145 8.30 6.51 0.27
CA ASN A 145 7.52 7.23 1.26
C ASN A 145 6.16 6.56 1.49
N LEU A 146 5.45 6.98 2.53
CA LEU A 146 4.20 6.36 2.98
C LEU A 146 2.98 7.25 2.73
N LYS A 147 3.11 8.31 1.94
CA LYS A 147 2.11 9.39 1.82
C LYS A 147 0.72 8.89 1.44
N SER A 148 0.61 7.96 0.47
CA SER A 148 -0.70 7.44 0.04
C SER A 148 -1.39 6.61 1.12
N ILE A 149 -0.62 5.83 1.88
CA ILE A 149 -1.15 5.04 3.00
C ILE A 149 -1.60 6.00 4.11
N GLU A 150 -0.79 6.99 4.45
CA GLU A 150 -1.11 8.02 5.44
C GLU A 150 -2.36 8.82 5.05
N GLU A 151 -2.43 9.33 3.82
CA GLU A 151 -3.59 10.10 3.33
C GLU A 151 -4.88 9.29 3.41
N SER A 152 -4.82 8.00 3.07
CA SER A 152 -5.99 7.11 3.10
C SER A 152 -6.51 6.89 4.52
N ILE A 153 -5.61 6.83 5.51
CA ILE A 153 -5.98 6.76 6.92
C ILE A 153 -6.60 8.10 7.37
N ARG A 154 -5.96 9.24 7.07
CA ARG A 154 -6.45 10.58 7.48
C ARG A 154 -7.81 10.94 6.88
N SER A 155 -8.06 10.53 5.64
CA SER A 155 -9.32 10.84 4.92
C SER A 155 -10.58 10.25 5.57
N LYS A 156 -10.41 9.31 6.50
CA LYS A 156 -11.52 8.66 7.23
C LYS A 156 -11.79 9.29 8.61
N THR A 157 -11.07 10.33 8.99
CA THR A 157 -11.16 10.98 10.31
C THR A 157 -11.52 12.46 10.20
N SER A 158 -12.04 13.05 11.28
CA SER A 158 -12.45 14.48 11.30
C SER A 158 -11.23 15.44 11.23
N LYS A 159 -11.45 16.70 10.82
CA LYS A 159 -10.36 17.68 10.65
C LYS A 159 -9.58 17.98 11.94
N GLU A 160 -10.24 18.04 13.10
CA GLU A 160 -9.61 18.33 14.40
C GLU A 160 -8.74 17.18 14.93
N GLU A 161 -8.90 15.96 14.42
CA GLU A 161 -8.11 14.79 14.83
C GLU A 161 -6.84 14.59 13.99
N SER A 162 -6.75 15.26 12.84
CA SER A 162 -5.72 15.03 11.82
C SER A 162 -4.28 15.37 12.24
N GLU A 163 -4.08 16.39 13.09
CA GLU A 163 -2.75 16.79 13.59
C GLU A 163 -2.23 15.86 14.69
N LYS A 164 -3.13 15.33 15.54
CA LYS A 164 -2.79 14.30 16.55
C LYS A 164 -2.39 12.97 15.87
N ILE A 165 -2.97 12.68 14.71
CA ILE A 165 -2.72 11.48 13.94
C ILE A 165 -1.30 11.42 13.36
N ALA A 166 -0.68 12.54 12.97
CA ALA A 166 0.68 12.52 12.43
C ALA A 166 1.71 11.99 13.45
N GLY A 167 1.62 12.44 14.72
CA GLY A 167 2.43 11.90 15.81
C GLY A 167 2.05 10.46 16.19
N MET A 168 0.78 10.08 16.03
CA MET A 168 0.33 8.69 16.21
C MET A 168 0.78 7.78 15.06
N MET A 169 0.99 8.27 13.83
CA MET A 169 1.42 7.48 12.67
C MET A 169 2.88 7.00 12.78
N VAL A 170 3.76 7.82 13.36
CA VAL A 170 5.13 7.42 13.69
C VAL A 170 5.14 6.31 14.75
N MET A 171 4.19 6.36 15.68
CA MET A 171 3.96 5.27 16.63
C MET A 171 3.29 4.07 15.96
N PHE A 172 2.41 4.27 14.97
CA PHE A 172 1.56 3.25 14.35
C PHE A 172 2.34 2.19 13.58
N PHE A 173 3.31 2.59 12.75
CA PHE A 173 4.02 1.63 11.91
C PHE A 173 5.16 0.95 12.68
N LYS A 174 5.08 -0.38 12.77
CA LYS A 174 6.10 -1.26 13.34
C LYS A 174 7.14 -1.67 12.30
N LYS A 175 6.66 -2.04 11.12
CA LYS A 175 7.48 -2.54 10.01
C LYS A 175 6.76 -2.34 8.69
N ILE A 176 7.48 -1.83 7.71
CA ILE A 176 7.00 -1.70 6.34
C ILE A 176 8.06 -2.24 5.41
N GLY A 177 7.65 -3.08 4.46
CA GLY A 177 8.55 -3.60 3.45
C GLY A 177 7.84 -3.97 2.16
N THR A 178 8.56 -3.86 1.06
CA THR A 178 8.08 -4.19 -0.28
C THR A 178 9.01 -5.21 -0.90
N THR A 179 8.46 -6.32 -1.38
CA THR A 179 9.21 -7.30 -2.18
C THR A 179 8.87 -7.11 -3.64
N LEU A 180 9.87 -6.74 -4.43
CA LEU A 180 9.80 -6.68 -5.88
C LEU A 180 10.21 -8.05 -6.43
N LYS A 181 9.36 -8.68 -7.24
CA LYS A 181 9.61 -9.96 -7.88
C LYS A 181 9.58 -9.81 -9.39
N PHE A 182 10.45 -10.55 -10.07
CA PHE A 182 10.57 -10.54 -11.52
C PHE A 182 10.32 -11.93 -12.08
N GLU A 183 9.58 -12.04 -13.18
CA GLU A 183 9.40 -13.33 -13.86
C GLU A 183 10.67 -13.86 -14.53
N ASN A 184 11.59 -12.96 -14.90
CA ASN A 184 12.90 -13.30 -15.42
C ASN A 184 13.98 -13.04 -14.36
N PRO A 185 15.08 -13.81 -14.36
CA PRO A 185 16.19 -13.56 -13.44
C PRO A 185 16.78 -12.15 -13.65
N ILE A 186 17.20 -11.55 -12.54
CA ILE A 186 17.93 -10.29 -12.51
C ILE A 186 19.28 -10.50 -13.20
N GLN A 187 19.56 -9.67 -14.20
CA GLN A 187 20.83 -9.63 -14.90
C GLN A 187 21.79 -8.64 -14.24
N SER A 188 21.31 -7.45 -13.88
CA SER A 188 22.12 -6.41 -13.25
C SER A 188 21.29 -5.44 -12.44
N ILE A 189 21.95 -4.80 -11.47
CA ILE A 189 21.41 -3.71 -10.66
C ILE A 189 22.43 -2.57 -10.70
N SER A 190 21.97 -1.37 -11.05
CA SER A 190 22.76 -0.14 -11.04
C SER A 190 22.14 0.88 -10.09
N GLY A 191 22.97 1.60 -9.36
CA GLY A 191 22.57 2.43 -8.22
C GLY A 191 22.55 1.68 -6.90
N LYS A 192 22.63 2.41 -5.79
CA LYS A 192 22.67 1.89 -4.42
C LYS A 192 21.79 2.74 -3.50
N HIS A 193 20.97 2.06 -2.70
CA HIS A 193 20.22 2.68 -1.62
C HIS A 193 20.22 1.74 -0.42
N ASP A 194 20.39 2.27 0.79
CA ASP A 194 20.53 1.45 2.01
C ASP A 194 19.29 0.58 2.29
N TRP A 195 18.13 0.99 1.79
CA TRP A 195 16.86 0.27 1.95
C TRP A 195 16.68 -0.86 0.94
N ILE A 196 17.53 -0.95 -0.10
CA ILE A 196 17.39 -1.93 -1.17
C ILE A 196 18.39 -3.06 -1.01
N LYS A 197 17.87 -4.28 -1.09
CA LYS A 197 18.68 -5.50 -1.06
C LYS A 197 18.13 -6.54 -2.02
N GLN A 198 18.98 -7.08 -2.88
CA GLN A 198 18.65 -8.30 -3.63
C GLN A 198 18.63 -9.48 -2.64
N ILE A 199 17.54 -10.24 -2.63
CA ILE A 199 17.35 -11.38 -1.72
C ILE A 199 17.50 -12.73 -2.42
N ASP A 200 17.27 -12.78 -3.73
CA ASP A 200 17.54 -13.92 -4.61
C ASP A 200 17.67 -13.46 -6.08
N ASP A 201 17.82 -14.40 -7.01
CA ASP A 201 18.00 -14.11 -8.44
C ASP A 201 16.77 -13.49 -9.13
N HIS A 202 15.61 -13.46 -8.47
CA HIS A 202 14.35 -12.94 -9.01
C HIS A 202 13.71 -11.87 -8.12
N SER A 203 14.32 -11.52 -6.99
CA SER A 203 13.64 -10.72 -5.98
C SER A 203 14.56 -9.69 -5.34
N ILE A 204 13.99 -8.50 -5.14
CA ILE A 204 14.58 -7.39 -4.41
C ILE A 204 13.64 -7.00 -3.29
N LYS A 205 14.20 -6.70 -2.13
CA LYS A 205 13.46 -6.21 -0.98
C LYS A 205 13.79 -4.75 -0.72
N ILE A 206 12.75 -3.96 -0.47
CA ILE A 206 12.81 -2.61 0.04
C ILE A 206 12.38 -2.68 1.50
N ASP A 207 13.30 -2.42 2.42
CA ASP A 207 13.01 -2.34 3.86
C ASP A 207 13.03 -0.88 4.29
N TYR A 208 11.87 -0.33 4.63
CA TYR A 208 11.74 1.09 4.97
C TYR A 208 12.28 1.37 6.38
N ASP A 209 13.19 2.33 6.47
CA ASP A 209 13.59 2.88 7.75
C ASP A 209 12.60 3.97 8.17
N LEU A 210 11.65 3.61 9.03
CA LEU A 210 10.63 4.52 9.54
C LEU A 210 11.23 5.70 10.30
N LYS A 211 12.36 5.53 10.98
CA LYS A 211 13.04 6.65 11.64
C LYS A 211 13.58 7.60 10.60
N ALA A 212 14.23 7.12 9.55
CA ALA A 212 14.69 7.99 8.46
C ALA A 212 13.57 8.73 7.73
N ILE A 213 12.37 8.15 7.66
CA ILE A 213 11.20 8.81 7.05
C ILE A 213 10.66 9.95 7.92
N TYR A 214 10.63 9.78 9.24
CA TYR A 214 9.95 10.72 10.16
C TYR A 214 10.88 11.58 11.02
N GLU A 215 12.02 11.04 11.41
CA GLU A 215 13.06 11.67 12.21
C GLU A 215 14.20 12.09 11.25
N LYS A 216 14.30 13.41 11.00
CA LYS A 216 15.22 14.02 10.02
C LYS A 216 16.73 13.82 10.29
N ASP A 217 17.09 13.01 11.29
CA ASP A 217 18.46 12.82 11.77
C ASP A 217 19.13 11.53 11.29
N THR A 218 18.54 10.83 10.31
CA THR A 218 19.10 9.57 9.82
C THR A 218 19.95 9.79 8.58
N GLN A 219 21.26 9.58 8.68
CA GLN A 219 22.19 9.67 7.54
C GLN A 219 22.29 8.32 6.83
N LEU A 220 21.82 8.28 5.57
CA LEU A 220 21.98 7.13 4.68
C LEU A 220 23.43 7.09 4.13
N LYS A 221 24.01 5.88 4.07
CA LYS A 221 25.33 5.65 3.44
C LYS A 221 25.21 5.67 1.92
N ASN A 222 24.15 5.06 1.38
CA ASN A 222 23.81 5.10 -0.04
C ASN A 222 22.39 5.66 -0.21
N ALA A 223 22.25 6.64 -1.10
CA ALA A 223 21.01 7.37 -1.33
C ALA A 223 20.86 7.77 -2.80
N ASP A 224 21.25 6.88 -3.72
CA ASP A 224 21.11 7.15 -5.16
C ASP A 224 19.64 7.35 -5.50
N LYS A 225 19.32 8.47 -6.16
CA LYS A 225 17.94 8.85 -6.48
C LYS A 225 17.24 7.89 -7.45
N LYS A 226 18.03 7.10 -8.18
CA LYS A 226 17.57 6.18 -9.20
C LYS A 226 18.28 4.85 -9.08
N ILE A 227 17.51 3.78 -9.15
CA ILE A 227 18.02 2.41 -9.23
C ILE A 227 17.45 1.75 -10.47
N ILE A 228 18.34 1.13 -11.26
CA ILE A 228 17.98 0.47 -12.52
C ILE A 228 18.24 -1.01 -12.35
N ILE A 229 17.19 -1.82 -12.53
CA ILE A 229 17.26 -3.27 -12.47
C ILE A 229 16.94 -3.79 -13.86
N VAL A 230 17.86 -4.57 -14.43
CA VAL A 230 17.68 -5.20 -15.75
C VAL A 230 17.49 -6.70 -15.53
N THR A 231 16.48 -7.27 -16.18
CA THR A 231 16.22 -8.71 -16.21
C THR A 231 16.65 -9.32 -17.54
N LYS A 232 16.84 -10.64 -17.56
CA LYS A 232 17.26 -11.39 -18.76
C LYS A 232 16.23 -11.34 -19.88
#